data_AF-A0A1G5ZQX3-F1
#
_entry.id   AF-A0A1G5ZQX3-F1
#
_cell.length_a   1.000
_cell.length_b   1.000
_cell.length_c   1.000
_cell.angle_alpha   90.00
_cell.angle_beta   90.00
_cell.angle_gamma   90.00
#
_symmetry.space_group_name_H-M   'P 1'
#
loop_
_entity.id
_entity.type
_entity.pdbx_description
1 polymer ?
#
loop_
_entity_poly.entity_id
_entity_poly.type
_entity_poly.pdbx_seq_one_letter_code
_entity_poly.pdbx_strand_id
1 'polypeptide(L)' 'MQKTPKRHAPRLAYTSQSQLSFTGFETPFYNGLDPSNRWVVLSAQIPWDELVNLFNKRNPAKSTGRPALNPRVLIGAVI' A
#
# COMPACT_ATOMS: atom_id res chain seq x y z
N MET A 1 -2.23 36.13 13.76
CA MET A 1 -1.54 35.48 12.62
C MET A 1 -2.07 34.05 12.47
N GLN A 2 -2.73 33.74 11.36
CA GLN A 2 -3.04 32.33 11.05
C GLN A 2 -1.74 31.63 10.64
N LYS A 3 -1.41 30.53 11.33
CA LYS A 3 -0.22 29.74 11.02
C LYS A 3 -0.50 28.93 9.75
N THR A 4 0.37 29.01 8.76
CA THR A 4 0.28 28.19 7.55
C THR A 4 0.43 26.71 7.92
N PRO A 5 -0.49 25.82 7.53
CA PRO A 5 -0.36 24.40 7.84
C PRO A 5 0.84 23.82 7.09
N LYS A 6 1.71 23.09 7.80
CA LYS A 6 2.86 22.41 7.19
C LYS A 6 2.36 21.27 6.31
N ARG A 7 2.88 21.17 5.08
CA ARG A 7 2.54 20.08 4.16
C ARG A 7 3.05 18.76 4.72
N HIS A 8 2.14 17.82 4.99
CA HIS A 8 2.52 16.49 5.46
C HIS A 8 3.11 15.66 4.33
N ALA A 9 4.05 14.77 4.66
CA ALA A 9 4.56 13.78 3.72
C ALA A 9 3.39 12.95 3.15
N PRO A 10 3.31 12.76 1.82
CA PRO A 10 2.23 12.02 1.17
C PRO A 10 2.22 10.57 1.66
N ARG A 11 1.02 9.99 1.74
CA ARG A 11 0.82 8.58 2.05
C ARG A 11 0.24 7.91 0.81
N LEU A 12 0.77 6.75 0.45
CA LEU A 12 0.13 5.90 -0.54
C LEU A 12 -1.10 5.21 0.08
N ALA A 13 -2.21 5.24 -0.65
CA ALA A 13 -3.35 4.39 -0.34
C ALA A 13 -3.01 2.92 -0.65
N TYR A 14 -3.76 2.01 -0.03
CA TYR A 14 -3.66 0.61 -0.42
C TYR A 14 -4.32 0.43 -1.79
N THR A 15 -3.62 -0.22 -2.71
CA THR A 15 -4.17 -0.65 -4.00
C THR A 15 -4.36 -2.16 -3.93
N SER A 16 -5.57 -2.62 -4.28
CA SER A 16 -5.89 -4.04 -4.32
C SER A 16 -5.03 -4.76 -5.35
N GLN A 17 -4.65 -6.00 -5.05
CA GLN A 17 -3.96 -6.86 -6.01
C GLN A 17 -4.87 -7.30 -7.17
N SER A 18 -6.19 -7.26 -6.95
CA SER A 18 -7.22 -7.58 -7.94
C SER A 18 -7.56 -6.39 -8.84
N GLN A 19 -6.91 -5.23 -8.66
CA GLN A 19 -7.09 -4.05 -9.49
C GLN A 19 -6.68 -4.36 -10.94
N LEU A 20 -7.57 -4.10 -11.90
CA LEU A 20 -7.30 -4.32 -13.33
C LEU A 20 -6.17 -3.43 -13.84
N SER A 21 -5.27 -4.02 -14.62
CA SER A 21 -4.24 -3.30 -15.38
C SER A 21 -4.75 -2.99 -16.79
N PHE A 22 -4.62 -1.74 -17.22
CA PHE A 22 -4.94 -1.33 -18.60
C PHE A 22 -3.72 -1.53 -19.50
N THR A 23 -3.88 -2.33 -20.56
CA THR A 23 -2.83 -2.53 -21.56
C THR A 23 -2.59 -1.23 -22.33
N GLY A 24 -1.31 -0.86 -22.51
CA GLY A 24 -0.90 0.35 -23.24
C GLY A 24 -0.79 1.63 -22.39
N PHE A 25 -1.08 1.56 -21.08
CA PHE A 25 -0.84 2.66 -20.13
C PHE A 25 0.26 2.30 -19.13
N GLU A 26 1.41 1.84 -19.66
CA GLU A 26 2.59 1.52 -18.87
C GLU A 26 3.60 2.66 -18.93
N THR A 27 4.21 2.99 -17.79
CA THR A 27 5.30 3.97 -17.79
C THR A 27 6.60 3.27 -18.19
N PRO A 28 7.43 3.85 -19.08
CA PRO A 28 8.63 3.20 -19.63
C PRO A 28 9.77 3.00 -18.62
N PHE A 29 9.56 3.35 -17.34
CA PHE A 29 10.57 3.33 -16.28
C PHE A 29 10.44 2.14 -15.30
N TYR A 30 9.56 1.18 -15.57
CA TYR A 30 9.51 -0.05 -14.78
C TYR A 30 10.60 -1.01 -15.25
N ASN A 31 11.77 -0.97 -14.61
CA ASN A 31 12.58 -2.19 -14.51
C ASN A 31 11.74 -3.18 -13.68
N GLY A 32 11.11 -4.14 -14.36
CA GLY A 32 10.36 -5.20 -13.70
C GLY A 32 11.27 -5.98 -12.76
N LEU A 33 10.77 -6.28 -11.56
CA LEU A 33 11.46 -7.20 -10.67
C LEU A 33 11.48 -8.60 -11.31
N ASP A 34 12.55 -9.36 -11.05
CA ASP A 34 12.65 -10.75 -11.51
C ASP A 34 11.42 -11.53 -11.01
N PRO A 35 10.59 -12.10 -11.91
CA PRO A 35 9.41 -12.86 -11.53
C PRO A 35 9.72 -14.09 -10.65
N SER A 36 10.94 -14.63 -10.76
CA SER A 36 11.42 -15.75 -9.96
C SER A 36 11.94 -15.34 -8.58
N ASN A 37 12.06 -14.04 -8.31
CA ASN A 37 12.47 -13.55 -7.00
C ASN A 37 11.51 -14.05 -5.92
N ARG A 38 12.07 -14.66 -4.86
CA ARG A 38 11.30 -15.25 -3.76
C ARG A 38 10.27 -14.28 -3.16
N TRP A 39 10.61 -12.99 -3.06
CA TRP A 39 9.70 -11.96 -2.53
C TRP A 39 8.57 -11.61 -3.49
N VAL A 40 8.83 -11.63 -4.81
CA VAL A 40 7.81 -11.40 -5.84
C VAL A 40 6.80 -12.54 -5.82
N VAL A 41 7.30 -13.80 -5.83
CA VAL A 41 6.47 -15.00 -5.73
C VAL A 41 5.64 -15.00 -4.44
N LEU A 42 6.28 -14.73 -3.30
CA LEU A 42 5.57 -14.65 -2.01
C LEU A 42 4.50 -13.56 -2.02
N SER A 43 4.80 -12.39 -2.57
CA SER A 43 3.85 -11.28 -2.65
C SER A 43 2.61 -11.61 -3.49
N ALA A 44 2.73 -12.49 -4.47
CA ALA A 44 1.59 -12.94 -5.29
C ALA A 44 0.72 -13.98 -4.56
N GLN A 45 1.29 -14.73 -3.62
CA GLN A 45 0.59 -15.77 -2.86
C GLN A 45 -0.16 -15.24 -1.62
N ILE A 46 0.27 -14.11 -1.07
CA ILE A 46 -0.33 -13.53 0.13
C ILE A 46 -1.72 -12.93 -0.20
N PRO A 47 -2.79 -13.26 0.57
CA PRO A 47 -4.11 -12.68 0.40
C PRO A 47 -4.17 -11.24 0.97
N TRP A 48 -3.51 -10.30 0.29
CA TRP A 48 -3.34 -8.92 0.78
C TRP A 48 -4.67 -8.22 1.06
N ASP A 49 -5.67 -8.36 0.18
CA ASP A 49 -6.96 -7.68 0.34
C ASP A 49 -7.65 -8.10 1.64
N GLU A 50 -7.63 -9.39 1.97
CA GLU A 50 -8.22 -9.90 3.22
C GLU A 50 -7.47 -9.41 4.45
N LEU A 51 -6.13 -9.45 4.42
CA LEU A 51 -5.30 -8.99 5.53
C LEU A 51 -5.44 -7.49 5.78
N VAL A 52 -5.45 -6.69 4.71
CA VAL A 52 -5.65 -5.24 4.79
C VAL A 52 -7.06 -4.92 5.29
N ASN A 53 -8.08 -5.64 4.82
CA ASN A 53 -9.45 -5.49 5.31
C ASN A 53 -9.56 -5.81 6.81
N LEU A 54 -8.94 -6.90 7.25
CA LEU A 54 -8.90 -7.28 8.67
C LEU A 54 -8.17 -6.23 9.51
N PHE A 55 -7.03 -5.73 9.02
CA PHE A 55 -6.28 -4.66 9.69
C PHE A 55 -7.13 -3.40 9.84
N ASN A 56 -7.77 -2.94 8.77
CA ASN A 56 -8.62 -1.74 8.79
C ASN A 56 -9.82 -1.90 9.73
N LYS A 57 -10.43 -3.09 9.80
CA LYS A 57 -11.51 -3.40 10.75
C LYS A 57 -11.06 -3.30 12.20
N ARG A 58 -9.86 -3.80 12.52
CA ARG A 58 -9.30 -3.75 13.88
C ARG A 58 -8.71 -2.39 14.23
N ASN A 59 -8.33 -1.60 13.24
CA ASN A 59 -7.59 -0.36 13.41
C ASN A 59 -8.25 0.80 12.63
N PRO A 60 -9.48 1.19 12.99
CA PRO A 60 -10.24 2.22 12.28
C PRO A 60 -9.57 3.59 12.34
N ALA A 61 -9.91 4.45 11.39
CA ALA A 61 -9.43 5.82 11.36
C ALA A 61 -9.86 6.58 12.62
N LYS A 62 -8.91 7.26 13.26
CA LYS A 62 -9.18 8.12 14.42
C LYS A 62 -9.48 9.54 13.95
N SER A 63 -10.28 10.27 14.71
CA SER A 63 -10.60 11.69 14.46
C SER A 63 -9.40 12.61 14.69
N THR A 64 -8.38 12.13 15.40
CA THR A 64 -7.17 12.89 15.76
C THR A 64 -5.91 12.10 15.43
N GLY A 65 -4.82 12.84 15.18
CA GLY A 65 -3.51 12.27 14.86
C GLY A 65 -3.31 11.93 13.38
N ARG A 66 -2.13 11.41 13.05
CA ARG A 66 -1.81 10.97 11.69
C ARG A 66 -2.44 9.59 11.44
N PRO A 67 -3.16 9.38 10.33
CA PRO A 67 -3.63 8.04 9.94
C PRO A 67 -2.48 7.04 9.85
N ALA A 68 -2.78 5.75 10.03
CA ALA A 68 -1.81 4.66 9.89
C ALA A 68 -1.09 4.70 8.52
N LEU A 69 0.03 4.00 8.35
CA LEU A 69 0.65 3.84 7.02
C LEU A 69 -0.19 2.90 6.12
N ASN A 70 0.22 2.72 4.87
CA ASN A 70 -0.38 1.70 4.01
C ASN A 70 -0.28 0.34 4.72
N PRO A 71 -1.41 -0.35 5.00
CA PRO A 71 -1.38 -1.63 5.70
C PRO A 71 -0.48 -2.68 5.04
N ARG A 72 -0.32 -2.66 3.70
CA ARG A 72 0.60 -3.56 2.98
C ARG A 72 2.06 -3.38 3.41
N VAL A 73 2.49 -2.14 3.64
CA VAL A 73 3.87 -1.86 4.12
C VAL A 73 4.05 -2.37 5.54
N LEU A 74 3.05 -2.14 6.41
CA LEU A 74 3.10 -2.59 7.79
C LEU A 74 3.13 -4.12 7.88
N ILE A 75 2.23 -4.80 7.18
CA ILE A 75 2.14 -6.27 7.16
C ILE A 75 3.41 -6.86 6.53
N GLY A 76 3.89 -6.27 5.43
CA GLY A 76 5.12 -6.71 4.77
C GLY A 76 6.38 -6.50 5.61
N ALA A 77 6.37 -5.62 6.62
CA ALA A 77 7.49 -5.46 7.55
C ALA A 77 7.54 -6.55 8.64
N VAL A 78 6.45 -7.30 8.82
CA VAL A 78 6.35 -8.39 9.81
C VAL A 78 6.82 -9.73 9.23
N ILE A 79 6.83 -9.85 7.90
CA ILE A 79 7.16 -11.05 7.12
C ILE A 79 8.60 -10.94 6.61
#